data_AF-A0A0Q1AHR4-F1
#
_entry.id   AF-A0A0Q1AHR4-F1
#
_cell.length_a   1.000
_cell.length_b   1.000
_cell.length_c   1.000
_cell.angle_alpha   90.00
_cell.angle_beta   90.00
_cell.angle_gamma   90.00
#
_symmetry.space_group_name_H-M   'P 1'
#
loop_
_entity.id
_entity.type
_entity.pdbx_description
1 polymer ?
#
loop_
_entity_poly.entity_id
_entity_poly.type
_entity_poly.pdbx_seq_one_letter_code
_entity_poly.pdbx_strand_id
1 'polypeptide(L)'
;MLVLAVATEDISTTLEIDYEGDGAVDVTTEETMAEGSTALDLLDAAADAEVETTDWGALVVGIDGVMANWEEDGTWWLFEVNGEQADVAVDGYVLEDGDVVTMSFAGVEEGTITVVLEVDYEGDGLIDKAVHSEMDEGSTALELLNETTELTTEDKEWGVLVIGIDGVMSNYDEEGTWWMFMVDSEPAEVTVDSFVLEQGQTVTMSMGGSEEAEAHETETTAA
;
A
#
# COMPACT_ATOMS: atom_id res chain seq x y z
N MET A 1 30.27 39.65 40.51
CA MET A 1 29.06 39.43 39.69
C MET A 1 28.85 37.93 39.70
N LEU A 2 27.91 37.43 40.50
CA LEU A 2 27.55 36.01 40.49
C LEU A 2 26.70 35.79 39.23
N VAL A 3 27.16 34.93 38.33
CA VAL A 3 26.31 34.39 37.25
C VAL A 3 25.54 33.25 37.90
N LEU A 4 24.22 33.42 38.04
CA LEU A 4 23.32 32.32 38.40
C LEU A 4 23.26 31.41 37.18
N ALA A 5 23.73 30.16 37.32
CA ALA A 5 23.35 29.11 36.38
C ALA A 5 21.86 28.85 36.60
N VAL A 6 21.05 29.10 35.57
CA VAL A 6 19.70 28.52 35.49
C VAL A 6 19.94 27.00 35.38
N ALA A 7 19.40 26.24 36.32
CA ALA A 7 19.23 24.80 36.09
C ALA A 7 18.04 24.73 35.14
N THR A 8 18.27 24.28 33.91
CA THR A 8 17.20 23.92 32.98
C THR A 8 16.51 22.70 33.60
N GLU A 9 15.19 22.74 33.78
CA GLU A 9 14.48 21.53 34.16
C GLU A 9 14.50 20.58 32.96
N ASP A 10 14.63 19.27 33.20
CA ASP A 10 14.55 18.28 32.13
C ASP A 10 13.08 17.89 31.95
N ILE A 11 12.66 17.65 30.71
CA ILE A 11 11.32 17.21 30.33
C ILE A 11 11.39 15.81 29.71
N SER A 12 10.35 15.00 29.91
CA SER A 12 10.21 13.68 29.26
C SER A 12 9.35 13.81 28.02
N THR A 13 9.84 13.37 26.86
CA THR A 13 9.12 13.48 25.59
C THR A 13 9.18 12.16 24.83
N THR A 14 8.20 11.92 23.96
CA THR A 14 8.16 10.74 23.10
C THR A 14 8.16 11.16 21.64
N LEU A 15 8.96 10.49 20.82
CA LEU A 15 8.90 10.54 19.35
C LEU A 15 8.29 9.25 18.84
N GLU A 16 7.26 9.37 18.01
CA GLU A 16 6.65 8.28 17.25
C GLU A 16 6.88 8.52 15.76
N ILE A 17 7.28 7.49 15.02
CA ILE A 17 7.46 7.54 13.57
C ILE A 17 6.64 6.44 12.92
N ASP A 18 5.87 6.83 11.91
CA ASP A 18 5.10 5.98 11.00
C ASP A 18 5.69 6.20 9.59
N TYR A 19 6.51 5.27 9.12
CA TYR A 19 7.16 5.36 7.81
C TYR A 19 6.26 4.94 6.66
N GLU A 20 5.21 4.16 6.95
CA GLU A 20 4.31 3.60 5.93
C GLU A 20 3.14 4.56 5.64
N GLY A 21 2.80 5.44 6.58
CA GLY A 21 1.70 6.38 6.49
C GLY A 21 0.32 5.75 6.69
N ASP A 22 0.26 4.54 7.25
CA ASP A 22 -0.97 3.77 7.44
C ASP A 22 -1.65 4.04 8.80
N GLY A 23 -1.06 4.93 9.60
CA GLY A 23 -1.51 5.28 10.95
C GLY A 23 -1.05 4.31 12.04
N ALA A 24 -0.23 3.31 11.72
CA ALA A 24 0.45 2.46 12.69
C ALA A 24 1.86 3.00 12.99
N VAL A 25 2.20 3.12 14.26
CA VAL A 25 3.53 3.57 14.68
C VAL A 25 4.54 2.43 14.53
N ASP A 26 5.56 2.65 13.70
CA ASP A 26 6.68 1.72 13.49
C ASP A 26 7.73 1.81 14.60
N VAL A 27 8.05 3.04 15.01
CA VAL A 27 9.11 3.34 15.97
C VAL A 27 8.60 4.27 17.05
N THR A 28 8.90 3.94 18.30
CA THR A 28 8.67 4.81 19.45
C THR A 28 9.96 4.97 20.25
N THR A 29 10.36 6.22 20.48
CA THR A 29 11.57 6.57 21.24
C THR A 29 11.20 7.57 22.34
N GLU A 30 11.56 7.26 23.58
CA GLU A 30 11.43 8.18 24.71
C GLU A 30 12.76 8.90 24.95
N GLU A 31 12.74 10.23 24.98
CA GLU A 31 13.92 11.06 25.20
C GLU A 31 13.71 12.00 26.39
N THR A 32 14.81 12.33 27.08
CA THR A 32 14.83 13.36 28.12
C THR A 32 15.48 14.60 27.54
N MET A 33 14.69 15.65 27.35
CA MET A 33 15.09 16.89 26.70
C MET A 33 15.26 18.01 27.73
N ALA A 34 16.02 19.05 27.41
CA ALA A 34 16.06 20.24 28.26
C ALA A 34 14.78 21.06 28.05
N GLU A 35 14.24 21.66 29.10
CA GLU A 35 13.14 22.61 28.99
C GLU A 35 13.49 23.73 27.98
N GLY A 36 12.58 23.95 27.03
CA GLY A 36 12.76 24.88 25.92
C GLY A 36 13.35 24.28 24.65
N SER A 37 13.65 22.97 24.63
CA SER A 37 13.94 22.23 23.40
C SER A 37 12.73 22.24 22.45
N THR A 38 13.02 22.17 21.16
CA THR A 38 12.04 22.14 20.07
C THR A 38 11.76 20.73 19.59
N ALA A 39 10.68 20.54 18.83
CA ALA A 39 10.42 19.24 18.19
C ALA A 39 11.55 18.83 17.24
N LEU A 40 12.21 19.77 16.56
CA LEU A 40 13.41 19.50 15.76
C LEU A 40 14.56 18.97 16.61
N ASP A 41 14.80 19.53 17.81
CA ASP A 41 15.84 19.02 18.71
C ASP A 41 15.57 17.57 19.13
N LEU A 42 14.30 17.19 19.29
CA LEU A 42 13.90 15.81 19.59
C LEU A 42 14.11 14.89 18.39
N LEU A 43 13.73 15.31 17.18
CA LEU A 43 14.00 14.56 15.96
C LEU A 43 15.51 14.31 15.80
N ASP A 44 16.35 15.34 15.90
CA ASP A 44 17.81 15.23 15.78
C ASP A 44 18.45 14.33 16.86
N ALA A 45 17.81 14.22 18.03
CA ALA A 45 18.28 13.37 19.13
C ALA A 45 17.91 11.90 18.93
N ALA A 46 16.73 11.63 18.35
CA ALA A 46 16.13 10.30 18.28
C ALA A 46 16.21 9.63 16.90
N ALA A 47 16.40 10.39 15.82
CA ALA A 47 16.43 9.91 14.44
C ALA A 47 17.40 10.73 13.55
N ASP A 48 17.72 10.24 12.35
CA ASP A 48 18.50 10.99 11.36
C ASP A 48 17.55 11.83 10.48
N ALA A 49 17.25 13.05 10.92
CA ALA A 49 16.33 13.94 10.22
C ALA A 49 17.05 14.79 9.15
N GLU A 50 16.50 14.78 7.93
CA GLU A 50 16.87 15.69 6.85
C GLU A 50 15.85 16.82 6.76
N VAL A 51 16.32 18.06 6.89
CA VAL A 51 15.46 19.25 6.87
C VAL A 51 15.87 20.25 5.79
N GLU A 52 14.89 20.84 5.14
CA GLU A 52 15.05 22.00 4.28
C GLU A 52 14.59 23.28 4.99
N THR A 53 15.46 24.30 5.00
CA THR A 53 15.10 25.61 5.56
C THR A 53 14.26 26.40 4.57
N THR A 54 13.03 26.74 4.97
CA THR A 54 12.10 27.54 4.17
C THR A 54 11.80 28.89 4.84
N ASP A 55 11.06 29.77 4.15
CA ASP A 55 10.57 31.03 4.74
C ASP A 55 9.59 30.81 5.92
N TRP A 56 9.08 29.59 6.10
CA TRP A 56 8.08 29.22 7.11
C TRP A 56 8.65 28.40 8.28
N GLY A 57 9.93 28.03 8.22
CA GLY A 57 10.60 27.17 9.20
C GLY A 57 11.32 25.98 8.56
N ALA A 58 11.77 25.05 9.39
CA ALA A 58 12.41 23.80 8.98
C ALA A 58 11.33 22.79 8.53
N LEU A 59 11.36 22.44 7.24
CA LEU A 59 10.53 21.39 6.67
C LEU A 59 11.30 20.07 6.75
N VAL A 60 10.71 19.03 7.34
CA VAL A 60 11.29 17.68 7.32
C VAL A 60 11.07 17.08 5.95
N VAL A 61 12.17 16.77 5.26
CA VAL A 61 12.17 16.12 3.94
C VAL A 61 12.67 14.68 3.99
N GLY A 62 13.22 14.25 5.12
CA GLY A 62 13.56 12.85 5.31
C GLY A 62 13.77 12.47 6.77
N ILE A 63 13.55 11.21 7.09
CA ILE A 63 13.85 10.63 8.41
C ILE A 63 14.45 9.24 8.17
N ASP A 64 15.64 8.99 8.73
CA ASP A 64 16.38 7.72 8.61
C ASP A 64 16.55 7.21 7.17
N GLY A 65 16.66 8.15 6.22
CA GLY A 65 16.82 7.88 4.79
C GLY A 65 15.52 7.65 4.02
N VAL A 66 14.36 7.71 4.66
CA VAL A 66 13.04 7.76 3.99
C VAL A 66 12.75 9.20 3.61
N MET A 67 12.81 9.49 2.30
CA MET A 67 12.71 10.85 1.76
C MET A 67 11.30 11.13 1.23
N ALA A 68 10.81 12.33 1.53
CA ALA A 68 9.61 12.89 0.94
C ALA A 68 9.97 13.79 -0.25
N ASN A 69 9.18 13.74 -1.31
CA ASN A 69 9.34 14.59 -2.49
C ASN A 69 8.00 15.09 -3.05
N TRP A 70 7.50 16.16 -2.45
CA TRP A 70 6.25 16.81 -2.87
C TRP A 70 6.18 17.12 -4.38
N GLU A 71 7.29 17.49 -5.03
CA GLU A 71 7.28 17.84 -6.46
C GLU A 71 7.23 16.61 -7.39
N GLU A 72 7.77 15.47 -6.97
CA GLU A 72 7.88 14.26 -7.77
C GLU A 72 6.69 13.32 -7.59
N ASP A 73 6.31 13.04 -6.34
CA ASP A 73 5.31 12.03 -5.98
C ASP A 73 4.24 12.55 -4.99
N GLY A 74 4.31 13.83 -4.61
CA GLY A 74 3.32 14.43 -3.69
C GLY A 74 3.48 14.00 -2.24
N THR A 75 4.58 13.32 -1.89
CA THR A 75 4.84 12.85 -0.52
C THR A 75 5.40 13.95 0.38
N TRP A 76 5.14 13.84 1.68
CA TRP A 76 5.56 14.77 2.72
C TRP A 76 5.53 14.10 4.10
N TRP A 77 6.22 14.67 5.09
CA TRP A 77 6.16 14.23 6.47
C TRP A 77 5.12 15.04 7.26
N LEU A 78 4.05 14.38 7.70
CA LEU A 78 3.04 14.94 8.60
C LEU A 78 3.59 15.03 10.02
N PHE A 79 3.53 16.23 10.59
CA PHE A 79 3.97 16.53 11.96
C PHE A 79 2.75 16.77 12.87
N GLU A 80 2.65 15.97 13.93
CA GLU A 80 1.62 16.08 14.95
C GLU A 80 2.24 16.17 16.35
N VAL A 81 1.51 16.81 17.26
CA VAL A 81 1.83 16.84 18.69
C VAL A 81 0.59 16.43 19.46
N ASN A 82 0.72 15.39 20.30
CA ASN A 82 -0.34 14.85 21.14
C ASN A 82 -1.60 14.43 20.34
N GLY A 83 -1.40 13.96 19.10
CA GLY A 83 -2.45 13.53 18.17
C GLY A 83 -3.20 14.68 17.49
N GLU A 84 -2.67 15.90 17.54
CA GLU A 84 -3.17 17.05 16.78
C GLU A 84 -2.10 17.54 15.80
N GLN A 85 -2.47 17.69 14.53
CA GLN A 85 -1.60 18.28 13.51
C GLN A 85 -1.09 19.66 13.94
N ALA A 86 0.22 19.86 13.86
CA ALA A 86 0.84 21.11 14.24
C ALA A 86 0.68 22.18 13.15
N ASP A 87 0.31 23.41 13.57
CA ASP A 87 0.23 24.58 12.69
C ASP A 87 1.59 25.31 12.52
N VAL A 88 2.66 24.74 13.06
CA VAL A 88 4.02 25.31 13.04
C VAL A 88 5.02 24.28 12.56
N ALA A 89 6.16 24.74 12.03
CA ALA A 89 7.28 23.87 11.67
C ALA A 89 7.92 23.23 12.92
N VAL A 90 8.67 22.14 12.71
CA VAL A 90 9.29 21.37 13.80
C VAL A 90 10.29 22.19 14.63
N ASP A 91 10.93 23.21 14.04
CA ASP A 91 11.82 24.15 14.75
C ASP A 91 11.06 25.25 15.50
N GLY A 92 9.76 25.40 15.23
CA GLY A 92 8.89 26.42 15.82
C GLY A 92 8.09 25.93 17.03
N TYR A 93 7.91 24.61 17.19
CA TYR A 93 7.22 24.04 18.34
C TYR A 93 8.19 23.80 19.51
N VAL A 94 7.89 24.38 20.68
CA VAL A 94 8.66 24.17 21.92
C VAL A 94 7.98 23.07 22.73
N LEU A 95 8.75 22.05 23.08
CA LEU A 95 8.26 20.85 23.77
C LEU A 95 7.87 21.15 25.22
N GLU A 96 6.78 20.53 25.66
CA GLU A 96 6.35 20.47 27.06
C GLU A 96 6.57 19.06 27.65
N ASP A 97 6.60 18.96 28.98
CA ASP A 97 6.76 17.67 29.66
C ASP A 97 5.58 16.74 29.37
N GLY A 98 5.89 15.55 28.87
CA GLY A 98 4.92 14.54 28.47
C GLY A 98 4.44 14.64 27.02
N ASP A 99 4.98 15.57 26.21
CA ASP A 99 4.59 15.68 24.81
C ASP A 99 4.96 14.41 24.02
N VAL A 100 4.02 14.01 23.15
CA VAL A 100 4.22 12.99 22.12
C VAL A 100 4.27 13.69 20.77
N VAL A 101 5.41 13.65 20.11
CA VAL A 101 5.59 14.12 18.74
C VAL A 101 5.46 12.93 17.80
N THR A 102 4.60 13.04 16.80
CA THR A 102 4.41 12.00 15.78
C THR A 102 4.80 12.54 14.42
N MET A 103 5.62 11.77 13.70
CA MET A 103 6.00 12.01 12.32
C MET A 103 5.47 10.87 11.44
N SER A 104 4.47 11.14 10.61
CA SER A 104 3.89 10.16 9.69
C SER A 104 4.25 10.49 8.25
N PHE A 105 4.70 9.50 7.48
CA PHE A 105 4.88 9.67 6.05
C PHE A 105 3.50 9.81 5.39
N ALA A 106 3.33 10.80 4.53
CA ALA A 106 2.03 11.17 3.98
C ALA A 106 2.15 11.53 2.51
N GLY A 107 1.02 11.58 1.81
CA GLY A 107 0.99 11.89 0.37
C GLY A 107 1.34 10.70 -0.54
N VAL A 108 1.63 9.54 0.03
CA VAL A 108 1.22 8.27 -0.60
C VAL A 108 -0.30 8.33 -0.76
N GLU A 109 -0.83 8.03 -1.96
CA GLU A 109 -2.28 7.93 -2.13
C GLU A 109 -2.76 6.76 -1.27
N GLU A 110 -3.19 7.08 -0.05
CA GLU A 110 -3.83 6.12 0.84
C GLU A 110 -5.00 5.47 0.09
N GLY A 111 -5.05 4.15 0.21
CA GLY A 111 -6.04 3.37 -0.50
C GLY A 111 -5.79 3.24 -2.00
N THR A 112 -4.52 3.22 -2.45
CA THR A 112 -4.17 2.70 -3.77
C THR A 112 -3.27 1.46 -3.64
N ILE A 113 -3.42 0.52 -4.55
CA ILE A 113 -2.67 -0.72 -4.64
C ILE A 113 -2.12 -0.88 -6.05
N THR A 114 -0.92 -1.44 -6.19
CA THR A 114 -0.39 -1.89 -7.48
C THR A 114 -0.65 -3.37 -7.68
N VAL A 115 -1.25 -3.76 -8.80
CA VAL A 115 -1.50 -5.14 -9.17
C VAL A 115 -1.05 -5.42 -10.60
N VAL A 116 -0.86 -6.69 -10.92
CA VAL A 116 -0.55 -7.15 -12.28
C VAL A 116 -1.69 -8.01 -12.79
N LEU A 117 -2.24 -7.67 -13.96
CA LEU A 117 -3.07 -8.59 -14.73
C LEU A 117 -2.21 -9.33 -15.75
N GLU A 118 -2.28 -10.65 -15.74
CA GLU A 118 -1.76 -11.52 -16.79
C GLU A 118 -2.90 -12.25 -17.49
N VAL A 119 -2.82 -12.36 -18.82
CA VAL A 119 -3.76 -13.13 -19.63
C VAL A 119 -3.00 -14.11 -20.52
N ASP A 120 -3.39 -15.37 -20.42
CA ASP A 120 -2.96 -16.49 -21.25
C ASP A 120 -4.17 -16.95 -22.07
N TYR A 121 -4.25 -16.49 -23.33
CA TYR A 121 -5.41 -16.75 -24.18
C TYR A 121 -5.47 -18.20 -24.68
N GLU A 122 -4.32 -18.88 -24.74
CA GLU A 122 -4.18 -20.21 -25.33
C GLU A 122 -4.22 -21.32 -24.27
N GLY A 123 -3.96 -21.00 -23.00
CA GLY A 123 -3.88 -21.97 -21.91
C GLY A 123 -2.58 -22.77 -21.88
N ASP A 124 -1.54 -22.29 -22.56
CA ASP A 124 -0.27 -23.02 -22.72
C ASP A 124 0.79 -22.63 -21.68
N GLY A 125 0.44 -21.71 -20.76
CA GLY A 125 1.30 -21.18 -19.74
C GLY A 125 2.24 -20.06 -20.22
N LEU A 126 2.11 -19.60 -21.47
CA LEU A 126 2.78 -18.41 -21.97
C LEU A 126 1.85 -17.20 -21.84
N ILE A 127 2.30 -16.17 -21.12
CA ILE A 127 1.51 -14.96 -20.93
C ILE A 127 1.53 -14.11 -22.21
N ASP A 128 0.35 -13.91 -22.80
CA ASP A 128 0.15 -13.11 -24.00
C ASP A 128 0.04 -11.62 -23.70
N LYS A 129 -0.55 -11.27 -22.55
CA LYS A 129 -0.77 -9.90 -22.11
C LYS A 129 -0.46 -9.78 -20.63
N ALA A 130 0.41 -8.82 -20.29
CA ALA A 130 0.68 -8.43 -18.91
C ALA A 130 0.50 -6.91 -18.77
N VAL A 131 -0.30 -6.48 -17.81
CA VAL A 131 -0.62 -5.07 -17.55
C VAL A 131 -0.39 -4.79 -16.07
N HIS A 132 0.37 -3.73 -15.78
CA HIS A 132 0.49 -3.21 -14.42
C HIS A 132 -0.56 -2.12 -14.26
N SER A 133 -1.31 -2.19 -13.17
CA SER A 133 -2.41 -1.27 -12.90
C SER A 133 -2.37 -0.81 -11.45
N GLU A 134 -2.61 0.48 -11.27
CA GLU A 134 -2.87 1.10 -9.98
C GLU A 134 -4.39 1.09 -9.79
N MET A 135 -4.84 0.50 -8.69
CA MET A 135 -6.26 0.33 -8.34
C MET A 135 -6.49 0.96 -6.98
N ASP A 136 -7.73 1.35 -6.67
CA ASP A 136 -8.06 1.73 -5.30
C ASP A 136 -8.06 0.49 -4.38
N GLU A 137 -7.61 0.61 -3.13
CA GLU A 137 -7.72 -0.43 -2.12
C GLU A 137 -9.19 -0.81 -1.91
N GLY A 138 -9.46 -2.11 -1.80
CA GLY A 138 -10.82 -2.64 -1.78
C GLY A 138 -11.41 -2.88 -3.17
N SER A 139 -10.72 -2.49 -4.24
CA SER A 139 -11.10 -2.87 -5.62
C SER A 139 -11.11 -4.39 -5.78
N THR A 140 -11.98 -4.85 -6.66
CA THR A 140 -12.15 -6.27 -6.99
C THR A 140 -11.37 -6.67 -8.24
N ALA A 141 -11.11 -7.97 -8.41
CA ALA A 141 -10.50 -8.48 -9.64
C ALA A 141 -11.36 -8.17 -10.89
N LEU A 142 -12.70 -8.11 -10.74
CA LEU A 142 -13.61 -7.71 -11.82
C LEU A 142 -13.40 -6.24 -12.24
N GLU A 143 -13.14 -5.33 -11.31
CA GLU A 143 -12.86 -3.93 -11.61
C GLU A 143 -11.55 -3.80 -12.39
N LEU A 144 -10.48 -4.48 -11.95
CA LEU A 144 -9.22 -4.56 -12.69
C LEU A 144 -9.42 -5.07 -14.12
N LEU A 145 -10.17 -6.16 -14.28
CA LEU A 145 -10.42 -6.76 -15.59
C LEU A 145 -11.23 -5.82 -16.51
N ASN A 146 -12.24 -5.12 -15.98
CA ASN A 146 -13.02 -4.16 -16.77
C ASN A 146 -12.21 -2.93 -17.19
N GLU A 147 -11.26 -2.50 -16.37
CA GLU A 147 -10.41 -1.37 -16.69
C GLU A 147 -9.38 -1.70 -17.78
N THR A 148 -8.87 -2.93 -17.78
CA THR A 148 -7.71 -3.32 -18.58
C THR A 148 -8.04 -4.18 -19.80
N THR A 149 -9.26 -4.72 -19.89
CA THR A 149 -9.70 -5.63 -20.97
C THR A 149 -11.14 -5.37 -21.39
N GLU A 150 -11.52 -5.90 -22.57
CA GLU A 150 -12.93 -6.00 -22.97
C GLU A 150 -13.51 -7.33 -22.50
N LEU A 151 -14.35 -7.30 -21.47
CA LEU A 151 -14.97 -8.49 -20.90
C LEU A 151 -16.31 -8.84 -21.55
N THR A 152 -16.54 -10.15 -21.69
CA THR A 152 -17.88 -10.72 -21.81
C THR A 152 -18.15 -11.60 -20.60
N THR A 153 -19.21 -11.29 -19.87
CA THR A 153 -19.55 -11.98 -18.63
C THR A 153 -21.00 -12.46 -18.63
N GLU A 154 -21.29 -13.42 -17.74
CA GLU A 154 -22.64 -13.84 -17.41
C GLU A 154 -22.86 -13.79 -15.90
N ASP A 155 -23.94 -13.14 -15.48
CA ASP A 155 -24.38 -13.17 -14.09
C ASP A 155 -24.94 -14.55 -13.74
N LYS A 156 -24.37 -15.17 -12.70
CA LYS A 156 -24.83 -16.43 -12.12
C LYS A 156 -25.27 -16.21 -10.68
N GLU A 157 -26.03 -17.17 -10.14
CA GLU A 157 -26.45 -17.13 -8.74
C GLU A 157 -25.26 -17.13 -7.76
N TRP A 158 -24.11 -17.64 -8.20
CA TRP A 158 -22.87 -17.78 -7.42
C TRP A 158 -21.82 -16.69 -7.70
N GLY A 159 -22.09 -15.72 -8.59
CA GLY A 159 -21.16 -14.65 -8.94
C GLY A 159 -21.09 -14.37 -10.44
N VAL A 160 -20.13 -13.55 -10.84
CA VAL A 160 -19.89 -13.17 -12.25
C VAL A 160 -18.95 -14.19 -12.89
N LEU A 161 -19.45 -14.88 -13.93
CA LEU A 161 -18.65 -15.78 -14.74
C LEU A 161 -18.07 -15.02 -15.94
N VAL A 162 -16.75 -15.05 -16.10
CA VAL A 162 -16.08 -14.54 -17.30
C VAL A 162 -16.15 -15.59 -18.40
N ILE A 163 -16.75 -15.24 -19.54
CA ILE A 163 -16.86 -16.10 -20.72
C ILE A 163 -16.10 -15.58 -21.94
N GLY A 164 -15.56 -14.36 -21.86
CA GLY A 164 -14.66 -13.83 -22.88
C GLY A 164 -13.83 -12.66 -22.42
N ILE A 165 -12.62 -12.55 -22.97
CA ILE A 165 -11.64 -11.49 -22.72
C ILE A 165 -11.06 -11.05 -24.06
N ASP A 166 -11.09 -9.75 -24.36
CA ASP A 166 -10.55 -9.15 -25.59
C ASP A 166 -11.02 -9.87 -26.88
N GLY A 167 -12.27 -10.36 -26.87
CA GLY A 167 -12.91 -11.08 -27.97
C GLY A 167 -12.60 -12.58 -28.06
N VAL A 168 -11.75 -13.13 -27.18
CA VAL A 168 -11.50 -14.57 -27.06
C VAL A 168 -12.54 -15.18 -26.13
N MET A 169 -13.37 -16.09 -26.66
CA MET A 169 -14.52 -16.66 -25.96
C MET A 169 -14.25 -18.09 -25.50
N SER A 170 -14.68 -18.44 -24.29
CA SER A 170 -14.80 -19.83 -23.84
C SER A 170 -16.11 -20.45 -24.35
N ASN A 171 -16.11 -21.76 -24.57
CA ASN A 171 -17.29 -22.54 -24.96
C ASN A 171 -17.29 -23.89 -24.23
N TYR A 172 -17.81 -23.91 -23.01
CA TYR A 172 -17.83 -25.11 -22.19
C TYR A 172 -18.66 -26.24 -22.81
N ASP A 173 -19.83 -25.93 -23.39
CA ASP A 173 -20.77 -26.95 -23.86
C ASP A 173 -20.29 -27.68 -25.13
N GLU A 174 -19.59 -26.98 -26.04
CA GLU A 174 -19.13 -27.58 -27.30
C GLU A 174 -17.63 -27.94 -27.27
N GLU A 175 -16.81 -27.17 -26.57
CA GLU A 175 -15.34 -27.29 -26.60
C GLU A 175 -14.73 -27.65 -25.23
N GLY A 176 -15.53 -27.63 -24.15
CA GLY A 176 -15.05 -27.90 -22.79
C GLY A 176 -14.05 -26.87 -22.29
N THR A 177 -14.08 -25.64 -22.82
CA THR A 177 -13.16 -24.57 -22.43
C THR A 177 -13.80 -23.61 -21.42
N TRP A 178 -12.99 -23.04 -20.54
CA TRP A 178 -13.40 -22.06 -19.54
C TRP A 178 -12.25 -21.10 -19.23
N TRP A 179 -12.55 -19.91 -18.72
CA TRP A 179 -11.53 -19.02 -18.17
C TRP A 179 -11.21 -19.40 -16.72
N MET A 180 -9.96 -19.76 -16.45
CA MET A 180 -9.43 -20.03 -15.12
C MET A 180 -8.92 -18.72 -14.52
N PHE A 181 -9.45 -18.38 -13.34
CA PHE A 181 -9.02 -17.23 -12.54
C PHE A 181 -8.06 -17.70 -11.45
N MET A 182 -6.87 -17.12 -11.45
CA MET A 182 -5.82 -17.39 -10.47
C MET A 182 -5.34 -16.09 -9.83
N VAL A 183 -4.89 -16.20 -8.59
CA VAL A 183 -4.19 -15.14 -7.86
C VAL A 183 -2.88 -15.69 -7.36
N ASP A 184 -1.78 -15.01 -7.67
CA ASP A 184 -0.41 -15.41 -7.33
C ASP A 184 -0.08 -16.86 -7.70
N SER A 185 -0.52 -17.27 -8.90
CA SER A 185 -0.38 -18.64 -9.45
C SER A 185 -1.19 -19.73 -8.73
N GLU A 186 -2.10 -19.38 -7.83
CA GLU A 186 -3.03 -20.31 -7.20
C GLU A 186 -4.46 -20.11 -7.72
N PRO A 187 -5.24 -21.17 -8.02
CA PRO A 187 -6.64 -21.02 -8.42
C PRO A 187 -7.47 -20.31 -7.34
N ALA A 188 -8.20 -19.29 -7.73
CA ALA A 188 -9.05 -18.55 -6.79
C ALA A 188 -10.27 -19.39 -6.39
N GLU A 189 -10.63 -19.33 -5.10
CA GLU A 189 -11.81 -20.04 -4.56
C GLU A 189 -13.12 -19.25 -4.70
N VAL A 190 -13.03 -18.00 -5.15
CA VAL A 190 -14.16 -17.07 -5.34
C VAL A 190 -14.14 -16.49 -6.75
N THR A 191 -15.25 -15.89 -7.16
CA THR A 191 -15.37 -15.23 -8.46
C THR A 191 -14.70 -13.86 -8.49
N VAL A 192 -14.43 -13.37 -9.71
CA VAL A 192 -13.73 -12.09 -9.93
C VAL A 192 -14.46 -10.89 -9.32
N ASP A 193 -15.79 -10.93 -9.18
CA ASP A 193 -16.59 -9.86 -8.55
C ASP A 193 -16.55 -9.88 -7.02
N SER A 194 -16.10 -10.98 -6.42
CA SER A 194 -16.03 -11.16 -4.97
C SER A 194 -14.61 -11.14 -4.42
N PHE A 195 -13.60 -11.30 -5.28
CA PHE A 195 -12.20 -11.25 -4.88
C PHE A 195 -11.73 -9.80 -4.74
N VAL A 196 -11.33 -9.41 -3.54
CA VAL A 196 -10.74 -8.09 -3.24
C VAL A 196 -9.23 -8.17 -3.44
N LEU A 197 -8.69 -7.22 -4.19
CA LEU A 197 -7.28 -7.13 -4.52
C LEU A 197 -6.46 -6.59 -3.35
N GLU A 198 -5.21 -7.05 -3.26
CA GLU A 198 -4.21 -6.60 -2.29
C GLU A 198 -2.94 -6.13 -3.02
N GLN A 199 -2.12 -5.32 -2.34
CA GLN A 199 -0.89 -4.75 -2.87
C GLN A 199 0.07 -5.84 -3.40
N GLY A 200 0.50 -5.67 -4.65
CA GLY A 200 1.50 -6.51 -5.31
C GLY A 200 0.97 -7.81 -5.90
N GLN A 201 -0.33 -8.09 -5.79
CA GLN A 201 -0.91 -9.32 -6.31
C GLN A 201 -0.85 -9.43 -7.83
N THR A 202 -0.71 -10.66 -8.32
CA THR A 202 -0.84 -11.00 -9.73
C THR A 202 -2.13 -11.76 -9.95
N VAL A 203 -3.06 -11.15 -10.69
CA VAL A 203 -4.27 -11.79 -11.20
C VAL A 203 -3.96 -12.40 -12.55
N THR A 204 -4.19 -13.69 -12.72
CA THR A 204 -4.01 -14.36 -14.00
C THR A 204 -5.34 -14.92 -14.49
N MET A 205 -5.70 -14.60 -15.73
CA MET A 205 -6.79 -15.24 -16.48
C MET A 205 -6.19 -16.13 -17.55
N SER A 206 -6.35 -17.44 -17.42
CA SER A 206 -5.83 -18.42 -18.39
C SER A 206 -6.95 -19.26 -18.98
N MET A 207 -6.89 -19.57 -20.28
CA MET A 207 -7.85 -20.45 -20.92
C MET A 207 -7.64 -21.91 -20.46
N GLY A 208 -8.60 -22.46 -19.71
CA GLY A 208 -8.67 -23.89 -19.38
C GLY A 208 -9.35 -24.69 -20.49
N GLY A 209 -8.90 -25.94 -20.72
CA GLY A 209 -9.43 -26.80 -21.78
C GLY A 209 -8.77 -28.20 -21.88
N SER A 210 -9.32 -29.05 -22.74
CA SER A 210 -9.41 -30.53 -22.66
C SER A 210 -8.18 -31.43 -22.37
N GLU A 211 -6.93 -30.94 -22.25
CA GLU A 211 -5.82 -31.84 -21.85
C GLU A 211 -5.75 -32.09 -20.33
N GLU A 212 -6.23 -31.16 -19.48
CA GLU A 212 -6.29 -31.36 -18.03
C GLU A 212 -7.54 -32.09 -17.53
N ALA A 213 -8.65 -32.06 -18.29
CA ALA A 213 -9.86 -32.81 -17.94
C ALA A 213 -9.65 -34.34 -17.96
N GLU A 214 -8.85 -34.86 -18.91
CA GLU A 214 -8.52 -36.29 -18.95
C GLU A 214 -7.55 -36.71 -17.82
N ALA A 215 -6.71 -35.80 -17.32
CA ALA A 215 -5.83 -36.07 -16.19
C ALA A 215 -6.62 -36.20 -14.88
N HIS A 216 -7.62 -35.36 -14.66
CA HIS A 216 -8.43 -35.37 -13.43
C HIS A 216 -9.51 -36.48 -13.39
N GLU A 217 -10.04 -36.91 -14.55
CA GLU A 217 -10.96 -38.07 -14.61
C GLU A 217 -10.25 -39.41 -14.35
N THR A 218 -8.96 -39.52 -14.71
CA THR A 218 -8.21 -40.78 -14.54
C THR A 218 -7.73 -41.03 -13.10
N GLU A 219 -7.57 -40.00 -12.27
CA GLU A 219 -7.30 -40.18 -10.83
C GLU A 219 -8.56 -40.48 -10.01
N THR A 220 -9.74 -40.01 -10.44
CA THR A 220 -10.99 -40.22 -9.69
C THR A 220 -11.63 -41.59 -9.95
N THR A 221 -11.29 -42.27 -11.05
CA THR A 221 -11.78 -43.64 -11.33
C THR A 221 -10.90 -44.77 -10.79
N ALA A 222 -9.77 -44.44 -10.13
CA ALA A 222 -8.82 -45.42 -9.60
C ALA A 222 -8.97 -45.73 -8.08
N ALA A 223 -10.15 -45.51 -7.50
CA ALA A 223 -10.47 -45.87 -6.11
C ALA A 223 -11.56 -46.95 -6.00
#